data_AF-A0A410D2V4-F1
#
_entry.id   AF-A0A410D2V4-F1
#
_cell.length_a   1.000
_cell.length_b   1.000
_cell.length_c   1.000
_cell.angle_alpha   90.00
_cell.angle_beta   90.00
_cell.angle_gamma   90.00
#
_symmetry.space_group_name_H-M   'P 1'
#
loop_
_entity.id
_entity.type
_entity.pdbx_description
1 polymer ?
#
loop_
_entity_poly.entity_id
_entity_poly.type
_entity_poly.pdbx_seq_one_letter_code
_entity_poly.pdbx_strand_id
1 'polypeptide(L)'
;MIKLSFQTWYIHSLSVIDWLVFIEICWQYAYQTKSKKIINLTTSLTTFFLSGLCILTWHYFFNSTNLIWLIIFQSLLTLLGNLGLMYSSRSFYDRI
;
A
#
# COMPACT_ATOMS: atom_id res chain seq x y z
N MET A 1 -26.84 7.08 0.92
CA MET A 1 -25.36 7.09 0.85
C MET A 1 -24.85 6.15 1.92
N ILE A 2 -24.40 4.95 1.55
CA ILE A 2 -23.96 3.95 2.53
C ILE A 2 -22.57 4.34 3.02
N LYS A 3 -22.48 4.77 4.28
CA LYS A 3 -21.21 5.01 4.98
C LYS A 3 -20.73 3.68 5.57
N LEU A 4 -19.42 3.44 5.58
CA LEU A 4 -18.84 2.26 6.23
C LEU A 4 -19.34 2.18 7.69
N SER A 5 -19.72 1.00 8.15
CA SER A 5 -20.10 0.79 9.54
C SER A 5 -18.90 1.04 10.47
N PHE A 6 -19.18 1.33 11.74
CA PHE A 6 -18.13 1.53 12.74
C PHE A 6 -17.12 0.39 12.78
N GLN A 7 -17.61 -0.86 12.75
CA GLN A 7 -16.76 -2.05 12.77
C GLN A 7 -15.87 -2.16 11.53
N THR A 8 -16.41 -1.83 10.35
CA THR A 8 -15.60 -1.82 9.12
C THR A 8 -14.52 -0.74 9.16
N TRP A 9 -14.81 0.45 9.69
CA TRP A 9 -13.80 1.51 9.87
C TRP A 9 -12.68 1.06 10.81
N TYR A 10 -13.04 0.46 11.93
CA TYR A 10 -12.10 -0.04 12.92
C TYR A 10 -11.08 -1.02 12.32
N ILE A 11 -11.55 -1.99 11.55
CA ILE A 11 -10.67 -2.98 10.91
C ILE A 11 -9.76 -2.33 9.85
N HIS A 12 -10.28 -1.38 9.06
CA HIS A 12 -9.45 -0.66 8.08
C HIS A 12 -8.34 0.15 8.77
N SER A 13 -8.65 0.87 9.86
CA SER A 13 -7.66 1.63 10.62
C SER A 13 -6.58 0.74 11.23
N LEU A 14 -6.96 -0.41 11.81
CA LEU A 14 -5.99 -1.37 12.33
C LEU A 14 -5.10 -1.93 11.22
N SER A 15 -5.69 -2.35 10.10
CA SER A 15 -4.94 -2.85 8.95
C SER A 15 -3.93 -1.83 8.42
N VAL A 16 -4.30 -0.53 8.36
CA VAL A 16 -3.36 0.53 7.96
C VAL A 16 -2.15 0.59 8.89
N ILE A 17 -2.37 0.48 10.20
CA ILE A 17 -1.28 0.49 11.19
C ILE A 17 -0.40 -0.75 11.02
N ASP A 18 -1.01 -1.93 10.87
CA ASP A 18 -0.29 -3.19 10.67
C ASP A 18 0.61 -3.14 9.43
N TRP A 19 0.08 -2.63 8.30
CA TRP A 19 0.85 -2.47 7.08
C TRP A 19 1.96 -1.44 7.19
N LEU A 20 1.74 -0.33 7.92
CA LEU A 20 2.76 0.67 8.19
C LEU A 20 3.92 0.06 8.97
N VAL A 21 3.63 -0.65 10.06
CA VAL A 21 4.63 -1.34 10.88
C VAL A 21 5.38 -2.40 10.06
N PHE A 22 4.67 -3.17 9.24
CA PHE A 22 5.28 -4.17 8.37
C PHE A 22 6.26 -3.54 7.37
N ILE A 23 5.87 -2.45 6.70
CA ILE A 23 6.72 -1.74 5.74
C ILE A 23 7.97 -1.18 6.42
N GLU A 24 7.83 -0.63 7.63
CA GLU A 24 8.95 -0.14 8.43
C GLU A 24 9.94 -1.27 8.76
N ILE A 25 9.46 -2.43 9.21
CA ILE A 25 10.30 -3.61 9.46
C ILE A 25 11.01 -4.04 8.18
N CYS A 26 10.31 -4.06 7.04
CA CYS A 26 10.92 -4.38 5.74
C CYS A 26 12.02 -3.39 5.35
N TRP A 27 11.86 -2.10 5.63
CA TRP A 27 12.90 -1.08 5.40
C TRP A 27 14.12 -1.33 6.26
N GLN A 28 13.94 -1.53 7.57
CA GLN A 28 15.02 -1.82 8.51
C GLN A 28 15.80 -3.07 8.09
N TYR A 29 15.08 -4.14 7.71
CA TYR A 29 15.68 -5.37 7.21
C TYR A 29 16.45 -5.14 5.90
N ALA A 30 15.92 -4.33 4.98
CA ALA A 30 16.60 -3.98 3.73
C ALA A 30 17.93 -3.25 3.98
N TYR A 31 17.95 -2.32 4.94
CA TYR A 31 19.15 -1.58 5.33
C TYR A 31 20.19 -2.47 5.99
N GLN A 32 19.79 -3.34 6.92
CA GLN A 32 20.70 -4.26 7.60
C GLN A 32 21.35 -5.26 6.64
N THR A 33 20.57 -5.80 5.70
CA THR A 33 21.05 -6.78 4.72
C THR A 33 21.75 -6.16 3.50
N LYS A 34 21.64 -4.83 3.32
CA LYS A 34 22.10 -4.10 2.12
C LYS A 34 21.58 -4.71 0.82
N SER A 35 20.42 -5.36 0.86
CA SER A 35 19.87 -6.11 -0.26
C SER A 35 19.03 -5.20 -1.15
N LYS A 36 19.54 -4.90 -2.36
CA LYS A 36 18.80 -4.14 -3.36
C LYS A 36 17.45 -4.77 -3.74
N LYS A 37 17.34 -6.11 -3.64
CA LYS A 37 16.08 -6.83 -3.90
C LYS A 37 15.01 -6.50 -2.87
N ILE A 38 15.39 -6.47 -1.59
CA ILE A 38 14.47 -6.14 -0.50
C ILE A 38 14.12 -4.66 -0.55
N ILE A 39 15.07 -3.77 -0.86
CA ILE A 39 14.78 -2.35 -1.09
C ILE A 39 13.71 -2.17 -2.17
N ASN A 40 13.86 -2.82 -3.33
CA ASN A 40 12.89 -2.76 -4.43
C ASN A 40 11.52 -3.34 -4.05
N LEU A 41 11.50 -4.43 -3.26
CA LEU A 41 10.27 -5.00 -2.74
C LEU A 41 9.56 -4.01 -1.81
N THR A 42 10.29 -3.42 -0.86
CA THR A 42 9.75 -2.49 0.12
C THR A 42 9.26 -1.20 -0.52
N THR A 43 9.94 -0.67 -1.54
CA THR A 43 9.46 0.51 -2.28
C THR A 43 8.15 0.22 -3.03
N SER A 44 8.03 -0.98 -3.60
CA SER A 44 6.81 -1.43 -4.27
C SER A 44 5.64 -1.61 -3.28
N LEU A 45 5.91 -2.21 -2.11
CA LEU A 45 4.96 -2.32 -1.00
C LEU A 45 4.48 -0.95 -0.51
N THR A 46 5.40 0.00 -0.36
CA THR A 46 5.08 1.37 0.06
C THR A 46 4.16 2.06 -0.94
N THR A 47 4.43 1.89 -2.24
CA THR A 47 3.60 2.44 -3.33
C THR A 47 2.20 1.84 -3.32
N PHE A 48 2.10 0.51 -3.14
CA PHE A 48 0.83 -0.17 -3.02
C PHE A 48 0.04 0.28 -1.78
N PHE A 49 0.69 0.43 -0.63
CA PHE A 49 0.06 0.92 0.60
C PHE A 49 -0.51 2.34 0.46
N LEU A 50 0.19 3.23 -0.26
CA LEU A 50 -0.28 4.58 -0.53
C LEU A 50 -1.62 4.60 -1.28
N SER A 51 -1.89 3.59 -2.12
CA SER A 51 -3.18 3.42 -2.79
C SER A 51 -4.32 3.20 -1.78
N GLY A 52 -4.08 2.42 -0.72
CA GLY A 52 -5.03 2.20 0.37
C GLY A 52 -5.33 3.48 1.17
N LEU A 53 -4.31 4.31 1.39
CA LEU A 53 -4.50 5.61 2.04
C LEU A 53 -5.37 6.57 1.21
N CYS A 54 -5.24 6.53 -0.13
CA CYS A 54 -6.05 7.36 -1.02
C CYS A 54 -7.55 7.03 -0.91
N ILE A 55 -7.91 5.74 -0.96
CA ILE A 55 -9.32 5.33 -0.86
C ILE A 55 -9.89 5.58 0.55
N LEU A 56 -9.09 5.38 1.61
CA LEU A 56 -9.51 5.69 2.98
C LEU A 56 -9.74 7.18 3.19
N THR A 57 -8.91 8.02 2.58
CA THR A 57 -9.11 9.48 2.58
C THR A 57 -10.44 9.83 1.89
N TRP A 58 -10.72 9.23 0.73
CA TRP A 58 -11.99 9.46 0.04
C TRP A 58 -13.21 9.02 0.86
N HIS A 59 -13.13 7.87 1.52
CA HIS A 59 -14.17 7.38 2.43
C HIS A 59 -14.35 8.26 3.67
N TYR A 60 -13.25 8.78 4.22
CA TYR A 60 -13.28 9.72 5.35
C TYR A 60 -14.10 10.98 5.01
N PHE A 61 -13.93 11.49 3.78
CA PHE A 61 -14.71 12.61 3.24
C PHE A 61 -16.07 12.20 2.63
N PHE A 62 -16.66 11.12 3.14
CA PHE A 62 -17.99 10.63 2.77
C PHE A 62 -18.20 10.47 1.25
N ASN A 63 -17.19 9.98 0.53
CA ASN A 63 -17.27 9.72 -0.90
C ASN A 63 -17.61 10.99 -1.71
N SER A 64 -17.08 12.15 -1.29
CA SER A 64 -17.29 13.41 -1.98
C SER A 64 -16.86 13.33 -3.45
N THR A 65 -17.72 13.80 -4.35
CA THR A 65 -17.44 13.84 -5.80
C THR A 65 -16.28 14.77 -6.13
N ASN A 66 -16.04 15.81 -5.33
CA ASN A 66 -14.90 16.72 -5.46
C ASN A 66 -13.55 15.99 -5.31
N LEU A 67 -13.54 14.81 -4.71
CA LEU A 67 -12.37 14.00 -4.42
C LEU A 67 -12.27 12.74 -5.30
N ILE A 68 -13.06 12.63 -6.37
CA ILE A 68 -13.00 11.49 -7.32
C ILE A 68 -11.59 11.26 -7.89
N TRP A 69 -10.79 12.32 -8.03
CA TRP A 69 -9.41 12.22 -8.49
C TRP A 69 -8.54 11.30 -7.60
N LEU A 70 -8.86 11.16 -6.31
CA LEU A 70 -8.19 10.21 -5.41
C LEU A 70 -8.41 8.75 -5.84
N ILE A 71 -9.55 8.42 -6.45
CA ILE A 71 -9.83 7.07 -6.96
C ILE A 71 -8.95 6.78 -8.18
N ILE A 72 -8.85 7.75 -9.09
CA ILE A 72 -7.98 7.64 -10.26
C ILE A 72 -6.52 7.46 -9.80
N PHE A 73 -6.09 8.29 -8.85
CA PHE A 73 -4.75 8.21 -8.28
C PHE A 73 -4.51 6.90 -7.53
N GLN A 74 -5.50 6.41 -6.77
CA GLN A 74 -5.48 5.10 -6.13
C GLN A 74 -5.29 3.97 -7.15
N SER A 75 -6.03 3.99 -8.26
CA SER A 75 -5.89 2.96 -9.30
C SER A 75 -4.50 2.97 -9.95
N LEU A 76 -3.92 4.16 -10.15
CA LEU A 76 -2.56 4.32 -10.68
C LEU A 76 -1.52 3.75 -9.70
N LEU A 77 -1.61 4.11 -8.43
CA LEU A 77 -0.71 3.61 -7.38
C LEU A 77 -0.84 2.09 -7.21
N THR A 78 -2.06 1.55 -7.31
CA THR A 78 -2.31 0.10 -7.26
C THR A 78 -1.63 -0.61 -8.42
N LEU A 79 -1.77 -0.07 -9.63
CA LEU A 79 -1.12 -0.62 -10.83
C LEU A 79 0.40 -0.61 -10.67
N LEU A 80 0.98 0.55 -10.32
CA LEU A 80 2.42 0.71 -10.15
C LEU A 80 2.97 -0.18 -9.02
N GLY A 81 2.28 -0.24 -7.88
CA GLY A 81 2.62 -1.09 -6.75
C GLY A 81 2.64 -2.57 -7.15
N ASN A 82 1.61 -3.05 -7.84
CA ASN A 82 1.54 -4.45 -8.29
C ASN A 82 2.60 -4.79 -9.33
N LEU A 83 2.85 -3.90 -10.29
CA LEU A 83 3.93 -4.09 -11.29
C LEU A 83 5.31 -4.14 -10.60
N GLY A 84 5.55 -3.26 -9.63
CA GLY A 84 6.77 -3.25 -8.83
C GLY A 84 6.95 -4.53 -7.99
N LEU A 85 5.87 -5.01 -7.36
CA LEU A 85 5.86 -6.27 -6.61
C LEU A 85 6.13 -7.47 -7.51
N MET A 86 5.51 -7.52 -8.70
CA MET A 86 5.75 -8.57 -9.69
C MET A 86 7.22 -8.60 -10.12
N TYR A 87 7.79 -7.44 -10.45
CA TYR A 87 9.20 -7.32 -10.82
C TYR A 87 10.13 -7.74 -9.68
N SER A 88 9.85 -7.27 -8.46
CA SER A 88 10.65 -7.59 -7.27
C SER A 88 10.59 -9.08 -6.93
N SER A 89 9.40 -9.69 -7.00
CA SER A 89 9.17 -11.12 -6.75
C SER A 89 9.95 -12.01 -7.72
N ARG A 90 9.98 -11.66 -9.01
CA ARG A 90 10.78 -12.39 -10.00
C ARG A 90 12.27 -12.45 -9.62
N SER A 91 12.79 -11.34 -9.09
CA SER A 91 14.18 -11.30 -8.61
C SER A 91 14.46 -12.26 -7.45
N PHE A 92 13.46 -12.61 -6.64
CA PHE A 92 13.61 -13.64 -5.60
C PHE A 92 13.50 -15.06 -6.15
N TYR A 93 12.64 -15.28 -7.14
CA TYR A 93 12.43 -16.59 -7.77
C TYR A 93 13.68 -17.12 -8.48
N ASP A 94 14.45 -16.25 -9.16
CA ASP A 94 15.69 -16.62 -9.86
C ASP A 94 16.81 -17.15 -8.94
N ARG A 95 16.54 -17.37 -7.64
CA ARG A 95 17.49 -17.82 -6.61
C ARG A 95 17.21 -19.24 -6.09
N ILE A 96 16.12 -19.87 -6.52
CA ILE A 96 15.70 -21.25 -6.20
C ILE A 96 16.00 -22.12 -7.41
#